data_AF-A0AAJ3B1T7-F1
#
_entry.id   AF-A0AAJ3B1T7-F1
#
_cell.length_a   1.000
_cell.length_b   1.000
_cell.length_c   1.000
_cell.angle_alpha   90.00
_cell.angle_beta   90.00
_cell.angle_gamma   90.00
#
_symmetry.space_group_name_H-M   'P 1'
#
loop_
_entity.id
_entity.type
_entity.pdbx_description
1 polymer ?
#
loop_
_entity_poly.entity_id
_entity_poly.type
_entity_poly.pdbx_seq_one_letter_code
_entity_poly.pdbx_strand_id
1 'polypeptide(L)' 'MIKPTPIQLDQIYKSTHADYKGVLPDGTRTILVCRGATRMVALEDLTLDEVAQRLARNKR' A
#
# COMPACT_ATOMS: atom_id res chain seq x y z
N MET A 1 2.36 -5.42 18.75
CA MET A 1 2.00 -4.47 17.67
C MET A 1 1.47 -5.27 16.49
N ILE A 2 0.21 -5.08 16.10
CA ILE A 2 -0.37 -5.76 14.93
C ILE A 2 0.10 -4.99 13.70
N LYS A 3 0.79 -5.67 12.78
CA LYS A 3 1.26 -5.11 11.50
C LYS A 3 0.57 -5.81 10.33
N PRO A 4 0.45 -5.15 9.16
CA PRO A 4 -0.01 -5.81 7.94
C PRO A 4 0.85 -7.03 7.61
N THR A 5 0.25 -8.10 7.11
CA THR A 5 1.01 -9.28 6.68
C THR A 5 1.64 -9.03 5.30
N PRO A 6 2.78 -9.69 4.98
CA PRO A 6 3.39 -9.59 3.65
C PRO A 6 2.43 -9.93 2.50
N ILE A 7 1.51 -10.88 2.72
CA ILE A 7 0.49 -11.28 1.75
C ILE A 7 -0.49 -10.14 1.47
N GLN A 8 -0.96 -9.45 2.52
CA GLN A 8 -1.86 -8.29 2.37
C GLN A 8 -1.18 -7.16 1.59
N LEU A 9 0.08 -6.89 1.92
CA LEU A 9 0.89 -5.86 1.26
C LEU A 9 1.13 -6.20 -0.23
N ASP A 10 1.46 -7.45 -0.54
CA ASP A 10 1.67 -7.88 -1.93
C ASP A 10 0.38 -7.76 -2.77
N GLN A 11 -0.77 -8.13 -2.21
CA GLN A 11 -2.08 -7.95 -2.86
C GLN A 11 -2.37 -6.48 -3.16
N ILE A 12 -2.10 -5.58 -2.20
CA ILE A 12 -2.27 -4.13 -2.38
C ILE A 12 -1.33 -3.63 -3.49
N TYR A 13 -0.07 -4.06 -3.50
CA TYR A 13 0.87 -3.62 -4.53
C TYR A 13 0.45 -4.07 -5.92
N LYS A 14 0.03 -5.33 -6.08
CA LYS A 14 -0.39 -5.89 -7.37
C LYS A 14 -1.63 -5.21 -7.92
N SER A 15 -2.60 -4.90 -7.05
CA SER A 15 -3.86 -4.24 -7.42
C SER A 15 -3.74 -2.71 -7.58
N THR A 16 -2.71 -2.09 -7.03
CA THR A 16 -2.48 -0.64 -7.22
C THR A 16 -2.01 -0.38 -8.66
N HIS A 17 -2.55 0.67 -9.30
CA HIS A 17 -2.15 1.08 -10.65
C HIS A 17 -0.66 1.43 -10.71
N ALA A 18 -0.01 1.21 -11.86
CA ALA A 18 1.43 1.46 -12.04
C ALA A 18 1.81 2.91 -11.70
N ASP A 19 1.03 3.89 -12.14
CA ASP A 19 1.27 5.32 -11.86
C ASP A 19 1.15 5.71 -10.37
N TYR A 20 0.56 4.83 -9.55
CA TYR A 20 0.34 5.06 -8.13
C TYR A 20 1.21 4.17 -7.24
N LYS A 21 2.20 3.49 -7.82
CA LYS A 21 3.15 2.65 -7.08
C LYS A 21 4.56 2.78 -7.64
N GLY A 22 5.54 2.44 -6.81
CA GLY A 22 6.93 2.49 -7.21
C GLY A 22 7.81 1.55 -6.39
N VAL A 23 9.06 1.43 -6.82
CA VAL A 23 10.11 0.72 -6.10
C VAL A 23 11.27 1.69 -5.95
N LEU A 24 11.70 1.93 -4.72
CA LEU A 24 12.88 2.73 -4.42
C LEU A 24 14.17 1.95 -4.79
N PRO A 25 15.33 2.62 -4.93
CA PRO A 25 16.59 1.96 -5.32
C PRO A 25 17.04 0.83 -4.38
N ASP A 26 16.59 0.84 -3.12
CA ASP A 26 16.82 -0.18 -2.10
C ASP A 26 15.87 -1.40 -2.20
N GLY A 27 14.94 -1.38 -3.16
CA GLY A 27 13.91 -2.42 -3.33
C GLY A 27 12.62 -2.16 -2.57
N THR A 28 12.52 -1.07 -1.80
CA THR A 28 11.33 -0.76 -0.99
C THR A 28 10.15 -0.40 -1.89
N ARG A 29 9.06 -1.17 -1.77
CA ARG A 29 7.81 -0.92 -2.50
C ARG A 29 7.04 0.23 -1.86
N THR A 30 6.64 1.20 -2.67
CA THR A 30 5.89 2.38 -2.25
C THR A 30 4.59 2.51 -3.02
N ILE A 31 3.58 3.13 -2.40
CA ILE A 31 2.33 3.50 -3.06
C ILE A 31 1.93 4.93 -2.72
N LEU A 32 1.15 5.53 -3.62
CA LEU A 32 0.53 6.82 -3.43
C LEU A 32 -0.64 6.70 -2.44
N VAL A 33 -0.62 7.54 -1.40
CA VAL A 33 -1.70 7.68 -0.41
C VAL A 33 -2.09 9.14 -0.27
N CYS A 34 -3.34 9.38 0.13
CA CYS A 34 -3.82 10.72 0.51
C CYS A 34 -4.06 10.75 2.02
N ARG A 35 -3.20 11.46 2.75
CA ARG A 35 -3.29 11.67 4.21
C ARG A 35 -3.37 13.17 4.50
N GLY A 36 -4.40 13.83 3.97
CA GLY A 36 -4.49 15.30 3.91
C GLY A 36 -3.67 15.93 2.79
N ALA A 37 -2.54 15.32 2.43
CA ALA A 37 -1.80 15.57 1.20
C ALA A 37 -1.45 14.25 0.50
N THR A 38 -1.29 14.32 -0.82
CA THR A 38 -0.86 13.19 -1.65
C THR A 38 0.64 12.97 -1.50
N ARG A 39 1.05 11.76 -1.11
CA ARG A 39 2.46 11.40 -0.97
C ARG A 39 2.69 9.91 -1.22
N MET A 40 3.92 9.57 -1.63
CA MET A 40 4.37 8.17 -1.67
C MET A 40 4.74 7.73 -0.25
N VAL A 41 4.29 6.53 0.14
CA VAL A 41 4.67 5.89 1.41
C VAL A 41 5.12 4.47 1.15
N ALA A 42 6.01 3.95 1.99
CA ALA A 42 6.36 2.54 1.97
C ALA A 42 5.13 1.68 2.27
N LEU A 43 5.04 0.50 1.66
CA LEU A 43 3.93 -0.42 1.89
C LEU A 43 3.81 -0.83 3.35
N GLU A 44 4.95 -1.02 4.01
CA GLU A 44 5.05 -1.39 5.41
C GLU A 44 4.59 -0.28 6.38
N ASP A 45 4.53 0.97 5.90
CA ASP A 45 4.03 2.14 6.66
C ASP A 45 2.51 2.34 6.52
N LEU A 46 1.83 1.43 5.82
CA LEU A 46 0.38 1.45 5.77
C LEU A 46 -0.21 1.07 7.12
N THR A 47 -1.18 1.87 7.55
CA THR A 47 -1.99 1.56 8.72
C THR A 47 -2.90 0.36 8.43
N LEU A 48 -3.33 -0.33 9.48
CA LEU A 48 -4.26 -1.46 9.35
C LEU A 48 -5.58 -1.04 8.68
N ASP A 49 -6.05 0.17 8.95
CA ASP A 49 -7.28 0.72 8.36
C ASP A 49 -7.12 0.95 6.85
N GLU A 50 -6.00 1.53 6.41
CA GLU A 50 -5.70 1.71 4.99
C GLU A 50 -5.59 0.36 4.26
N VAL A 51 -4.98 -0.64 4.90
CA VAL A 51 -4.89 -2.00 4.37
C VAL A 51 -6.27 -2.61 4.23
N ALA A 52 -7.10 -2.52 5.27
CA ALA A 52 -8.47 -3.03 5.26
C ALA A 52 -9.32 -2.38 4.16
N GLN A 53 -9.26 -1.05 4.02
CA GLN A 53 -10.00 -0.30 2.99
C GLN A 53 -9.58 -0.72 1.57
N ARG A 54 -8.27 -0.87 1.32
CA ARG A 54 -7.74 -1.26 0.01
C ARG A 54 -8.11 -2.71 -0.35
N LEU A 55 -8.01 -3.63 0.61
CA LEU A 55 -8.39 -5.03 0.38
C LEU A 55 -9.90 -5.20 0.21
N ALA A 56 -10.73 -4.40 0.88
CA ALA A 56 -12.18 -4.41 0.69
C ALA A 56 -12.58 -3.99 -0.74
N ARG A 57 -11.87 -3.03 -1.33
CA ARG A 57 -12.11 -2.59 -2.73
C ARG A 57 -11.81 -3.66 -3.77
N ASN A 58 -10.85 -4.55 -3.51
CA ASN A 58 -10.48 -5.62 -4.44
C ASN A 58 -11.44 -6.81 -4.45
N LYS A 59 -12.47 -6.83 -3.59
CA LYS A 59 -13.47 -7.91 -3.52
C LYS A 59 -14.70 -7.66 -4.40
N ARG A 60 -14.65 -6.67 -5.29
CA ARG A 60 -15.74 -6.33 -6.22
C ARG A 60 -15.46 -6.85 -7.61
#